data_AF-G7Z845-F1
#
_entry.id   AF-G7Z845-F1
#
_cell.length_a   1.000
_cell.length_b   1.000
_cell.length_c   1.000
_cell.angle_alpha   90.00
_cell.angle_beta   90.00
_cell.angle_gamma   90.00
#
_symmetry.space_group_name_H-M   'P 1'
#
loop_
_entity.id
_entity.type
_entity.pdbx_description
1 polymer ?
#
loop_
_entity_poly.entity_id
_entity_poly.type
_entity_poly.pdbx_seq_one_letter_code
_entity_poly.pdbx_strand_id
1 'polypeptide(L)'
;MASKEPPKAGAVADAAWNGSPDCGSPHYRKPDYRKIAHELAQLGAEAASRARVTGDGHYARLARTLTNRADQILDDLDGGGKA
;
A
#
# COMPACT_ATOMS: atom_id res chain seq x y z
N MET A 1 -29.01 -37.90 -6.55
CA MET A 1 -28.87 -37.25 -5.22
C MET A 1 -27.43 -37.50 -4.79
N ALA A 2 -26.49 -36.54 -4.93
CA ALA A 2 -26.11 -35.51 -3.94
C ALA A 2 -25.89 -36.14 -2.54
N SER A 3 -24.68 -36.17 -1.98
CA SER A 3 -23.81 -35.02 -1.73
C SER A 3 -22.32 -35.41 -1.75
N LYS A 4 -21.53 -34.59 -2.45
CA LYS A 4 -20.07 -34.65 -2.51
C LYS A 4 -19.56 -33.60 -1.51
N GLU A 5 -18.70 -34.02 -0.58
CA GLU A 5 -18.06 -33.15 0.40
C GLU A 5 -17.30 -32.00 -0.29
N PRO A 6 -17.32 -30.77 0.25
CA PRO A 6 -16.58 -29.66 -0.32
C PRO A 6 -15.09 -29.77 0.04
N PRO A 7 -14.15 -29.72 -0.92
CA PRO A 7 -12.74 -29.52 -0.58
C PRO A 7 -12.51 -28.08 -0.12
N LYS A 8 -12.36 -27.93 1.19
CA LYS A 8 -11.44 -27.02 1.90
C LYS A 8 -10.96 -25.81 1.08
N ALA A 9 -11.80 -24.77 1.02
CA ALA A 9 -11.38 -23.44 0.61
C ALA A 9 -10.48 -22.85 1.71
N GLY A 10 -9.23 -22.57 1.39
CA GLY A 10 -8.32 -21.91 2.32
C GLY A 10 -6.85 -22.09 1.99
N ALA A 11 -6.46 -21.93 0.72
CA ALA A 11 -5.06 -21.96 0.31
C ALA A 11 -4.82 -21.02 -0.88
N VAL A 12 -5.26 -19.76 -0.81
CA VAL A 12 -4.90 -18.72 -1.79
C VAL A 12 -4.90 -17.33 -1.15
N ALA A 13 -3.94 -17.05 -0.27
CA ALA A 13 -3.67 -15.67 0.15
C ALA A 13 -2.18 -15.39 0.45
N ASP A 14 -1.27 -16.21 -0.10
CA ASP A 14 0.19 -15.99 0.06
C ASP A 14 0.91 -15.77 -1.29
N ALA A 15 0.15 -15.60 -2.38
CA ALA A 15 0.68 -15.64 -3.74
C ALA A 15 0.76 -14.27 -4.46
N ALA A 16 0.63 -13.14 -3.74
CA ALA A 16 0.61 -11.82 -4.38
C ALA A 16 1.90 -10.99 -4.21
N TRP A 17 2.90 -11.48 -3.47
CA TRP A 17 4.15 -10.74 -3.25
C TRP A 17 5.42 -11.48 -3.71
N ASN A 18 5.30 -12.66 -4.34
CA ASN A 18 6.47 -13.51 -4.61
C ASN A 18 6.47 -14.14 -6.03
N GLY A 19 6.85 -13.34 -7.03
CA GLY A 19 7.25 -13.78 -8.38
C GLY A 19 7.57 -12.56 -9.27
N SER A 20 8.80 -12.01 -9.34
CA SER A 20 10.09 -12.53 -9.89
C SER A 20 10.06 -12.70 -11.43
N PRO A 21 11.14 -12.50 -12.24
CA PRO A 21 12.57 -12.34 -11.94
C PRO A 21 13.33 -11.24 -12.74
N ASP A 22 14.41 -10.68 -12.19
CA ASP A 22 15.59 -10.38 -13.01
C ASP A 22 16.85 -10.44 -12.14
N CYS A 23 17.68 -11.44 -12.42
CA CYS A 23 18.92 -11.74 -11.72
C CYS A 23 20.02 -10.83 -12.25
N GLY A 24 20.06 -9.58 -11.79
CA GLY A 24 21.05 -8.60 -12.24
C GLY A 24 21.52 -7.69 -11.12
N SER A 25 22.21 -8.26 -10.12
CA SER A 25 22.75 -7.58 -8.93
C SER A 25 21.70 -6.87 -8.07
N PRO A 26 21.57 -7.12 -6.76
CA PRO A 26 20.89 -6.18 -5.89
C PRO A 26 21.84 -5.00 -5.70
N HIS A 27 21.99 -4.17 -6.73
CA HIS A 27 22.19 -2.76 -6.47
C HIS A 27 21.01 -2.39 -5.59
N TYR A 28 21.25 -2.26 -4.29
CA TYR A 28 20.32 -1.66 -3.35
C TYR A 28 20.10 -0.24 -3.83
N ARG A 29 19.22 -0.07 -4.83
CA ARG A 29 18.70 1.22 -5.23
C ARG A 29 17.97 1.70 -3.99
N LYS A 30 18.56 2.70 -3.32
CA LYS A 30 17.92 3.37 -2.20
C LYS A 30 16.47 3.63 -2.60
N PRO A 31 15.48 3.24 -1.77
CA PRO A 31 14.09 3.49 -2.09
C PRO A 31 13.92 4.99 -2.39
N ASP A 32 13.23 5.31 -3.47
CA ASP A 32 12.84 6.68 -3.73
C ASP A 32 11.66 7.02 -2.81
N TYR A 33 12.00 7.43 -1.58
CA TYR A 33 11.02 7.73 -0.55
C TYR A 33 10.12 8.91 -0.94
N ARG A 34 10.57 9.83 -1.80
CA ARG A 34 9.70 10.89 -2.35
C ARG A 34 8.63 10.26 -3.23
N LYS A 35 9.02 9.35 -4.12
CA LYS A 35 8.08 8.62 -4.96
C LYS A 35 7.07 7.82 -4.13
N ILE A 36 7.55 7.11 -3.10
CA ILE A 36 6.68 6.34 -2.19
C ILE A 36 5.69 7.25 -1.45
N ALA A 37 6.13 8.41 -0.96
CA ALA A 37 5.24 9.38 -0.32
C ALA A 37 4.15 9.89 -1.27
N HIS A 38 4.49 10.19 -2.53
CA HIS A 38 3.51 10.60 -3.52
C HIS A 38 2.49 9.49 -3.84
N GLU A 39 2.93 8.24 -3.96
CA GLU A 39 2.02 7.10 -4.15
C GLU A 39 1.08 6.92 -2.95
N LEU A 40 1.58 7.09 -1.72
CA LEU A 40 0.76 7.07 -0.50
C LEU A 40 -0.28 8.22 -0.49
N ALA A 41 0.10 9.43 -0.90
CA ALA A 41 -0.82 10.55 -1.00
C ALA A 41 -1.92 10.29 -2.04
N GLN A 42 -1.59 9.69 -3.18
CA GLN A 42 -2.55 9.30 -4.21
C GLN A 42 -3.54 8.24 -3.70
N LEU A 43 -3.04 7.20 -3.02
CA LEU A 43 -3.89 6.19 -2.39
C LEU A 43 -4.81 6.79 -1.32
N GLY A 44 -4.30 7.76 -0.55
CA GLY A 44 -5.08 8.52 0.42
C GLY A 44 -6.21 9.31 -0.23
N ALA A 45 -5.94 9.99 -1.35
CA ALA A 45 -6.95 10.72 -2.11
C ALA A 45 -8.02 9.78 -2.71
N GLU A 46 -7.62 8.61 -3.20
CA GLU A 46 -8.55 7.59 -3.68
C GLU A 46 -9.44 7.06 -2.56
N ALA A 47 -8.87 6.75 -1.39
CA ALA A 47 -9.62 6.34 -0.23
C ALA A 47 -10.60 7.44 0.24
N ALA A 48 -10.20 8.71 0.20
CA ALA A 48 -11.09 9.83 0.54
C ALA A 48 -12.25 9.95 -0.46
N SER A 49 -11.98 9.75 -1.75
CA SER A 49 -13.01 9.72 -2.78
C SER A 49 -14.00 8.59 -2.53
N ARG A 50 -13.50 7.37 -2.25
CA ARG A 50 -14.34 6.22 -1.90
C ARG A 50 -15.17 6.48 -0.64
N ALA A 51 -14.60 7.08 0.40
CA ALA A 51 -15.31 7.44 1.63
C ALA A 51 -16.48 8.39 1.37
N ARG A 52 -16.33 9.35 0.45
CA ARG A 52 -17.41 10.28 0.06
C ARG A 52 -18.53 9.57 -0.69
N VAL A 53 -18.18 8.62 -1.55
CA VAL A 53 -19.15 7.87 -2.35
C VAL A 53 -19.91 6.85 -1.49
N THR A 54 -19.22 6.15 -0.59
CA THR A 54 -19.81 5.08 0.22
C THR A 54 -20.36 5.54 1.57
N GLY A 55 -19.93 6.70 2.06
CA GLY A 55 -20.23 7.16 3.42
C GLY A 55 -19.50 6.38 4.52
N ASP A 56 -18.52 5.54 4.15
CA ASP A 56 -17.84 4.65 5.09
C ASP A 56 -16.64 5.33 5.76
N GLY A 57 -16.73 5.43 7.09
CA GLY A 57 -15.71 6.02 7.96
C GLY A 57 -14.38 5.27 7.94
N HIS A 58 -14.34 3.99 7.57
CA HIS A 58 -13.10 3.23 7.44
C HIS A 58 -12.23 3.79 6.31
N TYR A 59 -12.82 4.10 5.15
CA TYR A 59 -12.10 4.72 4.05
C TYR A 59 -11.63 6.14 4.40
N ALA A 60 -12.42 6.89 5.16
CA ALA A 60 -12.00 8.21 5.64
C ALA A 60 -10.80 8.12 6.59
N ARG A 61 -10.79 7.14 7.49
CA ARG A 61 -9.67 6.88 8.40
C ARG A 61 -8.43 6.40 7.65
N LEU A 62 -8.61 5.55 6.65
CA LEU A 62 -7.53 5.07 5.80
C LEU A 62 -6.90 6.23 5.01
N ALA A 63 -7.73 7.07 4.38
CA ALA A 63 -7.29 8.25 3.66
C ALA A 63 -6.40 9.15 4.51
N ARG A 64 -6.88 9.50 5.70
CA ARG A 64 -6.14 10.33 6.65
C ARG A 64 -4.80 9.69 7.07
N THR A 65 -4.80 8.37 7.29
CA THR A 65 -3.58 7.66 7.69
C THR A 65 -2.54 7.68 6.57
N LEU A 66 -2.95 7.43 5.33
CA LEU A 66 -2.06 7.42 4.17
C LEU A 66 -1.48 8.81 3.88
N THR A 67 -2.31 9.85 3.91
CA THR A 67 -1.85 11.23 3.74
C THR A 67 -0.88 11.64 4.84
N ASN A 68 -1.20 11.39 6.12
CA ASN A 68 -0.30 11.71 7.22
C ASN A 68 1.06 11.00 7.10
N ARG A 69 1.07 9.76 6.60
CA ARG A 69 2.32 9.01 6.38
C ARG A 69 3.12 9.54 5.20
N ALA A 70 2.46 9.96 4.13
CA ALA A 70 3.11 10.64 3.02
C ALA A 70 3.80 11.93 3.48
N ASP A 71 3.09 12.76 4.25
CA ASP A 71 3.63 14.02 4.78
C ASP A 71 4.82 13.78 5.70
N GLN A 72 4.73 12.81 6.63
CA GLN A 72 5.85 12.43 7.50
C GLN A 72 7.10 12.01 6.72
N ILE A 73 6.94 11.22 5.65
CA ILE A 73 8.07 10.80 4.83
C ILE A 73 8.70 12.01 4.11
N LEU A 74 7.89 12.94 3.61
CA LEU A 74 8.40 14.16 2.97
C LEU A 74 9.12 15.06 3.98
N ASP A 75 8.53 15.26 5.16
CA ASP A 75 9.12 16.02 6.26
C ASP A 75 10.47 15.42 6.71
N ASP A 76 10.55 14.10 6.85
CA ASP A 76 11.79 13.39 7.21
C ASP A 76 12.87 13.56 6.14
N LEU A 77 12.48 13.59 4.86
CA LEU A 77 13.41 13.79 3.75
C LEU A 77 13.91 15.24 3.67
N ASP A 78 13.05 16.22 3.93
CA ASP A 78 13.43 17.64 3.93
C ASP A 78 14.22 18.01 5.20
N GLY A 79 13.93 17.37 6.33
CA GLY A 79 14.69 17.50 7.58
C GLY A 79 16.03 16.78 7.58
N GLY A 80 16.15 15.65 6.87
CA GLY A 80 17.37 14.85 6.74
C GLY A 80 18.51 15.51 5.95
N GLY A 81 18.25 16.65 5.28
CA GLY A 81 19.28 17.48 4.65
C GLY A 81 19.98 18.46 5.60
N LYS A 82 19.61 18.47 6.88
CA LYS A 82 20.21 19.28 7.95
C LYS A 82 20.99 18.37 8.91
N ALA A 83 22.04 17.72 8.42
CA ALA A 83 23.01 17.00 9.24
C ALA A 83 24.42 17.38 8.81
#